data_AF-A0A529QA53-F1
#
_entry.id   AF-A0A529QA53-F1
#
_cell.length_a   1.000
_cell.length_b   1.000
_cell.length_c   1.000
_cell.angle_alpha   90.00
_cell.angle_beta   90.00
_cell.angle_gamma   90.00
#
_symmetry.space_group_name_H-M   'P 1'
#
loop_
_entity.id
_entity.type
_entity.pdbx_description
1 polymer ?
#
loop_
_entity_poly.entity_id
_entity_poly.type
_entity_poly.pdbx_seq_one_letter_code
_entity_poly.pdbx_strand_id
1 'polypeptide(L)' 'MTIERLENGQRFCRVLRYNGIVYVAGLTADDLSGDTTSQTRQI' A
#
# COMPACT_ATOMS: atom_id res chain seq x y z
N MET A 1 -8.77 20.80 -6.79
CA MET A 1 -7.76 19.89 -6.21
C MET A 1 -8.08 18.49 -6.66
N THR A 2 -7.10 17.75 -7.18
CA THR A 2 -7.34 16.49 -7.90
C THR A 2 -6.89 15.30 -7.08
N ILE A 3 -7.62 14.19 -7.16
CA ILE A 3 -7.21 12.91 -6.60
C ILE A 3 -6.09 12.35 -7.48
N GLU A 4 -4.95 12.05 -6.87
CA GLU A 4 -3.83 11.38 -7.53
C GLU A 4 -3.79 9.91 -7.10
N ARG A 5 -3.68 9.00 -8.07
CA ARG A 5 -3.59 7.55 -7.85
C ARG A 5 -2.25 7.05 -8.35
N LEU A 6 -1.49 6.44 -7.45
CA LEU A 6 -0.16 5.91 -7.72
C LEU A 6 -0.21 4.39 -7.65
N GLU A 7 0.59 3.74 -8.52
CA GLU A 7 0.68 2.28 -8.60
C GLU A 7 -0.69 1.62 -8.74
N ASN A 8 -1.32 1.91 -9.88
CA ASN A 8 -2.63 1.38 -10.22
C ASN A 8 -2.54 -0.12 -10.53
N GLY A 9 -3.23 -0.93 -9.73
CA GLY A 9 -3.62 -2.28 -10.11
C GLY A 9 -5.00 -2.27 -10.78
N GLN A 10 -5.43 -3.44 -11.28
CA GLN A 10 -6.74 -3.60 -11.92
C GLN A 10 -7.91 -3.35 -10.95
N ARG A 11 -7.74 -3.66 -9.65
CA ARG A 11 -8.79 -3.55 -8.62
C ARG A 11 -8.68 -2.28 -7.79
N PHE A 12 -7.48 -1.84 -7.45
CA PHE A 12 -7.21 -0.65 -6.63
C PHE A 12 -5.83 -0.07 -6.94
N CYS A 13 -5.62 1.19 -6.57
CA CYS A 13 -4.31 1.83 -6.53
C CYS A 13 -3.66 1.62 -5.16
N ARG A 14 -2.34 1.43 -5.10
CA ARG A 14 -1.63 1.21 -3.83
C ARG A 14 -1.62 2.47 -2.96
N VAL A 15 -1.51 3.64 -3.57
CA VAL A 15 -1.52 4.93 -2.87
C VAL A 15 -2.49 5.90 -3.53
N LEU A 16 -3.28 6.59 -2.70
CA LEU A 16 -4.11 7.73 -3.09
C LEU A 16 -3.64 8.98 -2.34
N ARG A 17 -3.41 10.06 -3.08
CA ARG A 17 -3.10 11.37 -2.50
C ARG A 17 -4.22 12.35 -2.80
N TYR A 18 -4.73 13.00 -1.76
CA TYR A 18 -5.74 14.04 -1.89
C TYR A 18 -5.61 15.07 -0.77
N ASN A 19 -5.54 16.34 -1.14
CA ASN A 19 -5.48 17.45 -0.19
C ASN A 19 -4.40 17.33 0.90
N GLY A 20 -3.21 16.91 0.49
CA GLY A 20 -2.08 16.69 1.41
C GLY A 20 -2.18 15.41 2.25
N ILE A 21 -3.32 14.71 2.22
CA ILE A 21 -3.51 13.42 2.90
C ILE A 21 -3.09 12.29 1.97
N VAL A 22 -2.38 11.31 2.53
CA VAL A 22 -1.95 10.09 1.86
C VAL A 22 -2.72 8.92 2.45
N TYR A 23 -3.35 8.14 1.58
CA TYR A 23 -4.07 6.91 1.93
C TYR A 23 -3.33 5.74 1.27
N VAL A 24 -2.98 4.74 2.08
CA VAL A 24 -2.30 3.53 1.61
C VAL A 24 -3.28 2.36 1.71
N ALA A 25 -3.34 1.54 0.66
CA ALA A 25 -4.11 0.30 0.69
C ALA A 25 -3.56 -0.67 1.76
N GLY A 26 -4.31 -1.72 2.07
CA GLY A 26 -3.78 -2.79 2.92
C GLY A 26 -2.52 -3.39 2.29
N LEU A 27 -1.41 -3.39 3.02
CA LEU A 27 -0.15 -3.99 2.61
C LEU A 27 0.00 -5.36 3.26
N THR A 28 0.50 -6.32 2.49
CA THR A 28 0.89 -7.66 2.94
C THR A 28 2.34 -7.88 2.56
N ALA A 29 3.08 -8.66 3.36
CA ALA A 29 4.46 -9.01 3.04
C ALA A 29 4.55 -9.69 1.66
N ASP A 30 5.61 -9.42 0.92
CA ASP A 30 5.86 -10.07 -0.37
C ASP A 30 6.43 -11.48 -0.16
N ASP A 31 7.29 -11.65 0.86
CA ASP A 31 7.76 -12.96 1.31
C ASP A 31 6.91 -13.47 2.48
N LEU A 32 6.09 -14.48 2.19
CA LEU A 32 5.18 -15.14 3.13
C LEU A 32 5.82 -16.31 3.88
N SER A 33 7.08 -16.66 3.60
CA SER A 33 7.76 -17.80 4.22
C SER A 33 8.28 -17.50 5.63
N GLY A 34 8.48 -16.21 5.95
CA GLY A 34 8.94 -15.75 7.26
C GLY A 34 7.86 -15.77 8.35
N ASP A 35 8.30 -15.62 9.61
CA ASP A 35 7.41 -15.49 10.76
C ASP A 35 6.70 -14.13 10.81
N THR A 36 5.82 -13.94 11.81
CA THR A 36 5.06 -12.70 11.99
C THR A 36 5.97 -11.48 12.14
N THR A 37 7.09 -11.62 12.86
CA THR A 37 8.08 -10.55 13.01
C THR A 37 8.71 -10.15 11.67
N SER A 38 9.04 -11.14 10.84
CA SER A 38 9.66 -10.93 9.53
C SER A 38 8.68 -10.32 8.55
N GLN A 39 7.43 -10.76 8.54
CA GLN A 39 6.38 -10.19 7.68
C GLN A 39 6.00 -8.77 8.11
N THR A 40 5.90 -8.49 9.42
CA THR A 40 5.63 -7.12 9.90
C THR A 40 6.77 -6.17 9.56
N ARG A 41 8.03 -6.61 9.55
CA ARG A 41 9.16 -5.76 9.16
C ARG A 41 9.13 -5.34 7.68
N GLN A 42 8.52 -6.15 6.81
CA GLN A 42 8.40 -5.83 5.39
C GLN A 42 7.36 -4.74 5.11
N ILE A 43 6.49 -4.47 6.07
CA ILE A 43 5.40 -3.48 5.96
C ILE A 43 5.75 -2.19 6.70
#